data_AF-A0A6G1SW36-F1
#
_entry.id   AF-A0A6G1SW36-F1
#
_cell.length_a   1.000
_cell.length_b   1.000
_cell.length_c   1.000
_cell.angle_alpha   90.00
_cell.angle_beta   90.00
_cell.angle_gamma   90.00
#
_symmetry.space_group_name_H-M   'P 1'
#
loop_
_entity.id
_entity.type
_entity.pdbx_description
1 polymer ?
#
loop_
_entity_poly.entity_id
_entity_poly.type
_entity_poly.pdbx_seq_one_letter_code
_entity_poly.pdbx_strand_id
1 'polypeptide(L)'
;MTAGTLAVTGGRVWDGTGSAPLDGATVLIEDGRITALSAGIEPPAGIERIEAGGRFVMPGLIDSHVHVLLSGEDQSLPAFLGAGVTSVRDVGGRTDEMLRLREEVASGSRVGPRVFTHGPLLDGDPTIFPGGAGMDSILHTEALKTPEEGSAGCATSSSVASTASSSTRACDRTSSAR
;
A
#
# COMPACT_ATOMS: atom_id res chain seq x y z
N MET A 1 11.71 -12.57 11.41
CA MET A 1 11.76 -13.39 10.16
C MET A 1 13.11 -14.04 10.11
N THR A 2 13.18 -15.32 9.76
CA THR A 2 14.45 -16.07 9.70
C THR A 2 15.35 -15.46 8.63
N ALA A 3 16.37 -14.73 9.08
CA ALA A 3 17.54 -14.39 8.28
C ALA A 3 18.24 -15.72 7.97
N GLY A 4 18.10 -16.19 6.74
CA GLY A 4 18.50 -17.53 6.33
C GLY A 4 18.44 -17.66 4.83
N THR A 5 19.27 -18.57 4.31
CA THR A 5 19.32 -18.92 2.90
C THR A 5 18.43 -20.13 2.64
N LEU A 6 17.59 -20.04 1.61
CA LEU A 6 16.64 -21.06 1.18
C LEU A 6 16.77 -21.28 -0.32
N ALA A 7 16.70 -22.54 -0.75
CA ALA A 7 16.58 -22.90 -2.16
C ALA A 7 15.27 -23.65 -2.44
N VAL A 8 14.57 -23.27 -3.51
CA VAL A 8 13.45 -24.04 -4.08
C VAL A 8 13.93 -24.69 -5.36
N THR A 9 13.97 -26.02 -5.44
CA THR A 9 14.69 -26.78 -6.48
C THR A 9 13.78 -27.62 -7.37
N GLY A 10 14.20 -27.83 -8.62
CA GLY A 10 13.60 -28.81 -9.54
C GLY A 10 12.18 -28.49 -10.03
N GLY A 11 11.65 -27.32 -9.69
CA GLY A 11 10.29 -26.91 -10.06
C GLY A 11 10.19 -26.33 -11.47
N ARG A 12 8.96 -26.27 -11.99
CA ARG A 12 8.62 -25.46 -13.17
C ARG A 12 8.29 -24.05 -12.72
N VAL A 13 9.21 -23.11 -12.90
CA VAL A 13 9.06 -21.73 -12.40
C VAL A 13 8.25 -20.91 -13.40
N TRP A 14 7.09 -20.43 -12.97
CA TRP A 14 6.31 -19.41 -13.65
C TRP A 14 6.54 -18.08 -12.93
N ASP A 15 7.23 -17.13 -13.58
CA ASP A 15 7.73 -15.91 -12.94
C ASP A 15 6.76 -14.71 -13.00
N GLY A 16 5.63 -14.86 -13.68
CA GLY A 16 4.62 -13.80 -13.86
C GLY A 16 5.00 -12.72 -14.87
N THR A 17 6.12 -12.85 -15.62
CA THR A 17 6.56 -11.86 -16.62
C THR A 17 5.84 -12.00 -17.97
N GLY A 18 5.10 -13.09 -18.16
CA GLY A 18 4.52 -13.48 -19.46
C GLY A 18 5.44 -14.38 -20.29
N SER A 19 6.68 -14.60 -19.84
CA SER A 19 7.60 -15.57 -20.44
C SER A 19 7.13 -17.02 -20.23
N ALA A 20 7.60 -17.93 -21.08
CA ALA A 20 7.34 -19.36 -20.88
C ALA A 20 7.96 -19.83 -19.54
N PRO A 21 7.29 -20.73 -18.78
CA PRO A 21 7.85 -21.25 -17.54
C PRO A 21 9.20 -21.96 -17.73
N LEU A 22 10.10 -21.80 -16.76
CA LEU A 22 11.42 -22.42 -16.77
C LEU A 22 11.38 -23.80 -16.10
N ASP A 23 11.69 -24.85 -16.84
CA ASP A 23 11.68 -26.23 -16.37
C ASP A 23 12.92 -26.57 -15.53
N GLY A 24 12.71 -27.34 -14.44
CA GLY A 24 13.80 -27.87 -13.61
C GLY A 24 14.66 -26.78 -12.96
N ALA A 25 14.07 -25.62 -12.68
CA ALA A 25 14.79 -24.46 -12.19
C ALA A 25 14.98 -24.48 -10.68
N THR A 26 16.00 -23.74 -10.24
CA THR A 26 16.28 -23.45 -8.83
C THR A 26 16.08 -21.97 -8.56
N VAL A 27 15.34 -21.64 -7.50
CA VAL A 27 15.21 -20.28 -6.95
C VAL A 27 16.04 -20.20 -5.67
N LEU A 28 17.03 -19.30 -5.63
CA LEU A 28 17.81 -19.02 -4.43
C LEU A 28 17.28 -17.77 -3.74
N ILE A 29 17.03 -17.86 -2.44
CA ILE A 29 16.49 -16.81 -1.60
C ILE A 29 17.45 -16.58 -0.44
N GLU A 30 17.92 -15.35 -0.27
CA GLU A 30 18.78 -14.91 0.83
C GLU A 30 18.12 -13.72 1.53
N ASP A 31 17.92 -13.82 2.84
CA ASP A 31 17.34 -12.74 3.67
C ASP A 31 16.04 -12.16 3.10
N GLY A 32 15.17 -13.05 2.61
CA GLY A 32 13.87 -12.71 2.05
C GLY A 32 13.92 -12.10 0.64
N ARG A 33 15.07 -12.12 -0.04
CA ARG A 33 15.24 -11.66 -1.42
C ARG A 33 15.66 -12.79 -2.33
N ILE A 34 15.11 -12.84 -3.54
CA ILE A 34 15.58 -13.75 -4.58
C ILE A 34 16.93 -13.22 -5.08
N THR A 35 17.98 -14.05 -5.01
CA THR A 35 19.34 -13.70 -5.45
C THR A 35 19.73 -14.40 -6.74
N ALA A 36 19.10 -15.53 -7.06
CA ALA A 36 19.30 -16.22 -8.33
C ALA A 36 18.06 -17.03 -8.74
N LEU A 37 17.88 -17.15 -10.06
CA LEU A 37 16.89 -18.00 -10.70
C LEU A 37 17.50 -18.53 -12.01
N SER A 38 17.67 -19.85 -12.14
CA SER A 38 18.10 -20.48 -13.40
C SER A 38 17.84 -21.98 -13.39
N ALA A 39 17.75 -22.57 -14.59
CA ALA A 39 17.97 -24.00 -14.79
C ALA A 39 19.46 -24.30 -14.59
N GLY A 40 19.78 -25.34 -13.82
CA GLY A 40 21.17 -25.80 -13.63
C GLY A 40 21.99 -25.11 -12.53
N ILE A 41 21.37 -24.31 -11.65
CA ILE A 41 22.03 -23.88 -10.41
C ILE A 41 21.92 -25.01 -9.39
N GLU A 42 23.08 -25.50 -8.96
CA GLU A 42 23.17 -26.33 -7.76
C GLU A 42 23.17 -25.41 -6.53
N PRO A 43 22.19 -25.53 -5.62
CA PRO A 43 22.17 -24.72 -4.41
C PRO A 43 23.37 -25.03 -3.52
N PRO A 44 23.92 -24.04 -2.78
CA PRO A 44 24.97 -24.25 -1.79
C PRO A 44 24.66 -25.40 -0.83
N ALA A 45 25.70 -26.06 -0.31
CA ALA A 45 25.53 -27.09 0.70
C ALA A 45 25.12 -26.46 2.04
N GLY A 46 24.30 -27.18 2.82
CA GLY A 46 23.96 -26.79 4.20
C GLY A 46 22.88 -25.72 4.36
N ILE A 47 22.23 -25.29 3.28
CA ILE A 47 21.07 -24.39 3.32
C ILE A 47 19.76 -25.17 3.32
N GLU A 48 18.67 -24.54 3.74
CA GLU A 48 17.33 -25.12 3.64
C GLU A 48 16.93 -25.35 2.18
N ARG A 49 16.29 -26.47 1.88
CA ARG A 49 15.89 -26.86 0.53
C ARG A 49 14.44 -27.32 0.50
N ILE A 50 13.68 -26.80 -0.48
CA ILE A 50 12.31 -27.21 -0.79
C ILE A 50 12.31 -27.84 -2.19
N GLU A 51 12.07 -29.16 -2.24
CA GLU A 51 12.00 -29.92 -3.49
C GLU A 51 10.63 -29.73 -4.18
N ALA A 52 10.64 -29.02 -5.31
CA ALA A 52 9.46 -28.69 -6.10
C ALA A 52 9.33 -29.53 -7.39
N GLY A 53 10.09 -30.63 -7.52
CA GLY A 53 10.00 -31.56 -8.65
C GLY A 53 8.56 -31.97 -8.98
N GLY A 54 8.17 -31.82 -10.26
CA GLY A 54 6.82 -32.11 -10.74
C GLY A 54 5.74 -31.11 -10.34
N ARG A 55 6.12 -29.98 -9.70
CA ARG A 55 5.23 -28.90 -9.27
C ARG A 55 5.59 -27.59 -9.98
N PHE A 56 4.66 -26.64 -9.90
CA PHE A 56 4.92 -25.26 -10.28
C PHE A 56 5.44 -24.45 -9.10
N VAL A 57 6.37 -23.55 -9.38
CA VAL A 57 6.85 -22.53 -8.46
C VAL A 57 6.41 -21.19 -9.02
N MET A 58 5.77 -20.36 -8.20
CA MET A 58 5.14 -19.12 -8.61
C MET A 58 5.44 -17.99 -7.61
N PRO A 59 5.42 -16.71 -8.03
CA PRO A 59 5.38 -15.59 -7.11
C PRO A 59 4.24 -15.72 -6.12
N GLY A 60 4.44 -15.20 -4.91
CA GLY A 60 3.33 -15.00 -3.97
C GLY A 60 2.27 -14.09 -4.60
N LEU A 61 1.00 -14.45 -4.44
CA LEU A 61 -0.10 -13.72 -5.06
C LEU A 61 -0.28 -12.34 -4.41
N ILE A 62 -0.80 -11.40 -5.18
CA ILE A 62 -1.09 -10.03 -4.76
C ILE A 62 -2.57 -9.76 -4.99
N ASP A 63 -3.31 -9.44 -3.93
CA ASP A 63 -4.68 -8.95 -4.05
C ASP A 63 -4.67 -7.42 -4.11
N SER A 64 -5.22 -6.88 -5.19
CA SER A 64 -5.17 -5.45 -5.48
C SER A 64 -6.40 -4.67 -5.02
N HIS A 65 -7.42 -5.33 -4.50
CA HIS A 65 -8.64 -4.66 -4.06
C HIS A 65 -9.26 -5.39 -2.88
N VAL A 66 -8.84 -5.01 -1.67
CA VAL A 66 -9.41 -5.54 -0.43
C VAL A 66 -9.87 -4.42 0.48
N HIS A 67 -10.69 -4.82 1.45
CA HIS A 67 -11.12 -3.98 2.55
C HIS A 67 -10.83 -4.74 3.84
N VAL A 68 -9.62 -4.58 4.39
CA VAL A 68 -9.13 -5.47 5.47
C VAL A 68 -9.87 -5.24 6.78
N LEU A 69 -10.16 -3.97 7.10
CA LEU A 69 -10.77 -3.55 8.37
C LEU A 69 -12.12 -2.83 8.21
N LEU A 70 -12.69 -2.74 7.00
CA LEU A 70 -13.91 -1.95 6.74
C LEU A 70 -15.13 -2.42 7.57
N SER A 71 -15.23 -3.72 7.83
CA SER A 71 -16.31 -4.31 8.65
C SER A 71 -16.01 -4.31 10.16
N GLY A 72 -14.87 -3.76 10.59
CA GLY A 72 -14.43 -3.80 12.00
C GLY A 72 -13.97 -5.17 12.51
N GLU A 73 -14.09 -6.21 11.68
CA GLU A 73 -13.58 -7.55 11.96
C GLU A 73 -12.32 -7.80 11.13
N ASP A 74 -11.35 -8.46 11.76
CA ASP A 74 -10.14 -8.95 11.14
C ASP A 74 -10.49 -10.01 10.08
N GLN A 75 -10.81 -9.56 8.85
CA GLN A 75 -10.89 -10.46 7.71
C GLN A 75 -9.56 -11.22 7.66
N SER A 76 -9.65 -12.53 7.92
CA SER A 76 -8.58 -13.37 8.43
C SER A 76 -7.26 -13.17 7.68
N LEU A 77 -6.38 -12.32 8.23
CA LEU A 77 -5.04 -12.06 7.69
C LEU A 77 -4.26 -13.37 7.42
N PRO A 78 -4.36 -14.40 8.28
CA PRO A 78 -3.74 -15.70 7.98
C PRO A 78 -4.37 -16.44 6.79
N ALA A 79 -5.65 -16.22 6.47
CA ALA A 79 -6.29 -16.89 5.34
C ALA A 79 -5.81 -16.37 4.00
N PHE A 80 -5.45 -15.08 3.89
CA PHE A 80 -4.75 -14.58 2.71
C PHE A 80 -3.47 -15.39 2.46
N LEU A 81 -2.64 -15.58 3.48
CA LEU A 81 -1.43 -16.39 3.39
C LEU A 81 -1.75 -17.86 3.05
N GLY A 82 -2.79 -18.43 3.67
CA GLY A 82 -3.26 -19.79 3.39
C GLY A 82 -3.74 -19.99 1.95
N ALA A 83 -4.26 -18.94 1.31
CA ALA A 83 -4.62 -18.92 -0.10
C ALA A 83 -3.45 -18.53 -1.03
N GLY A 84 -2.25 -18.31 -0.50
CA GLY A 84 -1.07 -17.91 -1.25
C GLY A 84 -0.95 -16.41 -1.55
N VAL A 85 -1.85 -15.58 -1.01
CA VAL A 85 -1.79 -14.12 -1.10
C VAL A 85 -0.81 -13.59 -0.06
N THR A 86 0.33 -13.08 -0.54
CA THR A 86 1.42 -12.60 0.31
C THR A 86 1.46 -11.08 0.43
N SER A 87 0.71 -10.37 -0.40
CA SER A 87 0.57 -8.91 -0.36
C SER A 87 -0.85 -8.48 -0.69
N VAL A 88 -1.34 -7.44 -0.05
CA VAL A 88 -2.67 -6.88 -0.27
C VAL A 88 -2.64 -5.36 -0.38
N ARG A 89 -3.55 -4.81 -1.19
CA ARG A 89 -3.80 -3.38 -1.29
C ARG A 89 -5.20 -3.07 -0.75
N ASP A 90 -5.22 -2.45 0.42
CA ASP A 90 -6.43 -1.89 1.01
C ASP A 90 -6.77 -0.54 0.34
N VAL A 91 -8.05 -0.38 -0.01
CA VAL A 91 -8.57 0.75 -0.76
C VAL A 91 -9.66 1.53 -0.03
N GLY A 92 -9.85 1.28 1.26
CA GLY A 92 -10.94 1.92 2.00
C GLY A 92 -10.96 1.52 3.46
N GLY A 93 -10.07 2.14 4.24
CA GLY A 93 -9.92 1.90 5.66
C GLY A 93 -9.49 3.18 6.40
N ARG A 94 -9.75 3.23 7.70
CA ARG A 94 -9.38 4.40 8.52
C ARG A 94 -7.85 4.51 8.59
N THR A 95 -7.31 5.69 8.29
CA THR A 95 -5.86 5.90 8.12
C THR A 95 -5.05 5.36 9.30
N ASP A 96 -5.40 5.76 10.53
CA ASP A 96 -4.63 5.38 11.72
C ASP A 96 -4.64 3.87 11.97
N GLU A 97 -5.78 3.22 11.76
CA GLU A 97 -5.94 1.77 11.92
C GLU A 97 -5.13 1.01 10.87
N MET A 98 -5.17 1.46 9.62
CA MET A 98 -4.44 0.82 8.52
C MET A 98 -2.93 1.02 8.63
N LEU A 99 -2.47 2.20 9.07
CA LEU A 99 -1.05 2.46 9.32
C LEU A 99 -0.53 1.60 10.47
N ARG A 100 -1.32 1.47 11.55
CA ARG A 100 -0.98 0.58 12.67
C ARG A 100 -0.90 -0.87 12.23
N LEU A 101 -1.92 -1.37 11.53
CA LEU A 101 -1.93 -2.74 11.01
C LEU A 101 -0.71 -3.00 10.11
N ARG A 102 -0.38 -2.06 9.21
CA ARG A 102 0.78 -2.17 8.34
C ARG A 102 2.07 -2.33 9.14
N GLU A 103 2.26 -1.56 10.21
CA GLU A 103 3.44 -1.65 11.08
C GLU A 103 3.46 -2.96 11.87
N GLU A 104 2.32 -3.41 12.38
CA GLU A 104 2.20 -4.69 13.09
C GLU A 104 2.61 -5.87 12.20
N VAL A 105 2.17 -5.86 10.93
CA VAL A 105 2.57 -6.89 9.96
C VAL A 105 4.04 -6.74 9.55
N ALA A 106 4.51 -5.52 9.28
CA ALA A 106 5.89 -5.28 8.85
C ALA A 106 6.93 -5.66 9.90
N SER A 107 6.63 -5.37 11.18
CA SER A 107 7.45 -5.78 12.33
C SER A 107 7.36 -7.28 12.64
N GLY A 108 6.36 -7.97 12.11
CA GLY A 108 6.07 -9.38 12.38
C GLY A 108 5.38 -9.63 13.72
N SER A 109 4.91 -8.57 14.40
CA SER A 109 4.07 -8.71 15.61
C SER A 109 2.67 -9.23 15.29
N ARG A 110 2.28 -9.19 14.01
CA ARG A 110 1.02 -9.76 13.50
C ARG A 110 1.26 -10.54 12.21
N VAL A 111 0.75 -11.77 12.16
CA VAL A 111 0.86 -12.64 10.98
C VAL A 111 -0.16 -12.22 9.92
N GLY A 112 0.32 -11.86 8.74
CA GLY A 112 -0.53 -11.46 7.62
C GLY A 112 0.26 -11.16 6.34
N PRO A 113 -0.44 -10.92 5.22
CA PRO A 113 0.17 -10.45 3.98
C PRO A 113 0.72 -9.04 4.15
N ARG A 114 1.75 -8.68 3.38
CA ARG A 114 2.26 -7.31 3.33
C ARG A 114 1.13 -6.34 2.96
N VAL A 115 0.94 -5.29 3.77
CA VAL A 115 -0.16 -4.34 3.62
C VAL A 115 0.30 -3.05 2.94
N PHE A 116 -0.41 -2.68 1.87
CA PHE A 116 -0.41 -1.35 1.28
C PHE A 116 -1.79 -0.73 1.52
N THR A 117 -1.87 0.55 1.88
CA THR A 117 -3.14 1.22 2.19
C THR A 117 -3.22 2.61 1.55
N HIS A 118 -4.43 3.02 1.17
CA HIS A 118 -4.74 4.34 0.60
C HIS A 118 -5.43 5.26 1.60
N GLY A 119 -5.73 4.77 2.82
CA GLY A 119 -6.57 5.48 3.78
C GLY A 119 -8.06 5.41 3.42
N PRO A 120 -8.85 6.41 3.85
CA PRO A 120 -10.30 6.34 3.81
C PRO A 120 -10.83 6.45 2.38
N LEU A 121 -12.02 5.90 2.17
CA LEU A 121 -12.80 6.15 0.95
C LEU A 121 -13.14 7.64 0.88
N LEU A 122 -12.73 8.30 -0.21
CA LEU A 122 -13.15 9.66 -0.50
C LEU A 122 -14.61 9.63 -0.94
N ASP A 123 -15.47 10.33 -0.21
CA ASP A 123 -16.92 10.23 -0.37
C ASP A 123 -17.63 11.56 -0.10
N GLY A 124 -18.92 11.65 -0.39
CA GLY A 124 -19.73 12.84 -0.11
C GLY A 124 -19.93 13.12 1.39
N ASP A 125 -20.55 14.27 1.70
CA ASP A 125 -21.09 14.56 3.02
C ASP A 125 -22.62 14.38 3.00
N PRO A 126 -23.20 13.47 3.81
CA PRO A 126 -22.53 12.51 4.70
C PRO A 126 -21.90 11.35 3.94
N THR A 127 -20.87 10.74 4.53
CA THR A 127 -20.22 9.54 3.96
C THR A 127 -21.18 8.35 3.99
N ILE A 128 -21.25 7.58 2.92
CA ILE A 128 -22.05 6.34 2.80
C ILE A 128 -21.31 5.15 3.42
N PHE A 129 -19.98 5.19 3.50
CA PHE A 129 -19.17 4.10 4.05
C PHE A 129 -18.60 4.42 5.45
N PRO A 130 -18.65 3.46 6.39
CA PRO A 130 -17.98 3.59 7.68
C PRO A 130 -16.49 3.87 7.52
N GLY A 131 -16.00 4.94 8.16
CA GLY A 131 -14.60 5.33 8.07
C GLY A 131 -14.19 5.98 6.74
N GLY A 132 -15.13 6.31 5.86
CA GLY A 132 -14.91 7.22 4.74
C GLY A 132 -14.55 8.64 5.20
N ALA A 133 -14.03 9.44 4.28
CA ALA A 133 -13.74 10.84 4.51
C ALA A 133 -14.55 11.69 3.54
N GLY A 134 -15.41 12.54 4.09
CA GLY A 134 -16.23 13.48 3.32
C GLY A 134 -15.34 14.47 2.56
N MET A 135 -15.67 14.76 1.31
CA MET A 135 -14.91 15.69 0.45
C MET A 135 -14.72 17.06 1.11
N ASP A 136 -15.69 17.54 1.90
CA ASP A 136 -15.62 18.81 2.62
C ASP A 136 -14.58 18.82 3.75
N SER A 137 -14.22 17.65 4.28
CA SER A 137 -13.18 17.51 5.32
C SER A 137 -11.76 17.46 4.75
N ILE A 138 -11.62 17.18 3.44
CA ILE A 138 -10.35 16.99 2.75
C ILE A 138 -10.01 18.17 1.86
N LEU A 139 -11.01 18.74 1.20
CA LEU A 139 -10.89 19.95 0.44
C LEU A 139 -11.26 21.11 1.36
N HIS A 140 -10.31 21.99 1.69
CA HIS A 140 -10.64 23.37 2.08
C HIS A 140 -11.20 24.12 0.87
N THR A 141 -12.31 23.64 0.33
CA THR A 141 -13.17 24.43 -0.52
C THR A 141 -14.08 25.17 0.43
N GLU A 142 -13.82 26.45 0.65
CA GLU A 142 -14.92 27.31 1.04
C GLU A 142 -15.98 27.14 -0.04
N ALA A 143 -17.11 26.53 0.32
CA ALA A 143 -18.20 26.32 -0.60
C ALA A 143 -18.58 27.69 -1.17
N LEU A 144 -18.35 27.86 -2.48
CA LEU A 144 -18.83 29.02 -3.21
C LEU A 144 -20.35 28.88 -3.25
N LYS A 145 -21.04 29.67 -2.42
CA LYS A 145 -22.49 29.59 -2.23
C LYS A 145 -23.22 30.27 -3.39
N THR A 146 -22.51 31.12 -4.16
CA THR A 146 -23.06 31.89 -5.28
C THR A 146 -22.15 31.92 -6.51
N PRO A 147 -22.71 32.10 -7.72
CA PRO A 147 -21.91 32.29 -8.94
C PRO A 147 -20.94 33.49 -8.87
N GLU A 148 -21.30 34.53 -8.12
CA GLU A 148 -20.47 35.74 -7.95
C GLU A 148 -19.21 35.46 -7.11
N GLU A 149 -19.33 34.69 -6.03
CA GLU A 149 -18.19 34.24 -5.22
C GLU A 149 -17.22 33.40 -6.04
N GLY A 150 -17.73 32.54 -6.95
CA GLY A 150 -16.88 31.73 -7.82
C GLY A 150 -16.06 32.53 -8.82
N SER A 151 -16.61 33.65 -9.30
CA SER A 151 -15.86 34.58 -10.15
C SER A 151 -14.75 35.32 -9.39
N ALA A 152 -14.97 35.63 -8.10
CA ALA A 152 -13.99 36.27 -7.24
C ALA A 152 -12.86 35.31 -6.79
N GLY A 153 -13.18 34.04 -6.52
CA GLY A 153 -12.20 33.02 -6.12
C GLY A 153 -11.25 32.57 -7.24
N CYS A 154 -11.67 32.67 -8.50
CA CYS A 154 -10.82 32.37 -9.66
C CYS A 154 -9.67 33.40 -9.82
N ALA A 155 -9.85 34.62 -9.33
CA ALA A 155 -8.83 35.66 -9.37
C ALA A 155 -7.75 35.53 -8.28
N THR A 156 -8.01 34.77 -7.21
CA THR A 156 -7.12 34.66 -6.03
C THR A 156 -6.42 33.30 -5.91
N SER A 157 -6.87 32.27 -6.63
CA SER A 157 -6.30 30.91 -6.53
C SER A 157 -4.97 30.72 -7.28
N SER A 158 -4.47 31.74 -7.99
CA SER A 158 -3.19 31.67 -8.70
C SER A 158 -1.94 31.74 -7.79
N SER A 159 -2.08 31.82 -6.46
CA SER A 159 -0.92 32.04 -5.58
C SER A 159 -0.66 31.03 -4.46
N VAL A 160 -1.36 29.90 -4.36
CA VAL A 160 -1.07 28.94 -3.28
C VAL A 160 -0.23 27.77 -3.77
N ALA A 161 1.01 28.10 -4.14
CA ALA A 161 2.12 27.19 -4.26
C ALA A 161 3.36 27.78 -3.57
N SER A 162 3.33 27.99 -2.25
CA SER A 162 4.56 28.02 -1.43
C SER A 162 4.27 28.16 0.07
N THR A 163 5.03 27.38 0.84
CA THR A 163 5.51 27.61 2.22
C THR A 163 4.49 27.59 3.36
N ALA A 164 4.54 26.60 4.25
CA ALA A 164 5.54 26.45 5.33
C ALA A 164 5.50 27.60 6.35
N SER A 165 5.18 27.22 7.59
CA SER A 165 5.32 27.93 8.86
C SER A 165 5.91 29.35 8.83
N SER A 166 5.15 30.35 9.32
CA SER A 166 5.61 31.24 10.40
C SER A 166 4.61 32.37 10.70
N SER A 167 4.44 32.58 12.01
CA SER A 167 3.90 33.75 12.73
C SER A 167 3.39 34.96 11.92
N THR A 168 2.10 35.25 12.07
CA THR A 168 1.48 36.51 11.67
C THR A 168 2.01 37.66 12.52
N ARG A 169 2.83 38.54 11.93
CA ARG A 169 3.09 39.89 12.45
C ARG A 169 2.18 40.85 11.68
N ALA A 170 1.24 41.47 12.38
CA ALA A 170 0.38 42.51 11.84
C ALA A 170 1.22 43.70 11.34
N CYS A 171 0.99 44.12 10.09
CA CYS A 171 1.41 45.43 9.61
C CYS A 171 0.18 46.31 9.45
N ASP A 172 0.04 47.24 10.38
CA ASP A 172 -0.74 48.46 10.22
C ASP A 172 -0.31 49.20 8.95
N ARG A 173 -1.29 49.62 8.14
CA ARG A 173 -1.12 50.73 7.20
C ARG A 173 -2.27 51.70 7.37
N THR A 174 -1.97 52.79 8.04
CA THR A 174 -2.62 54.07 7.91
C THR A 174 -2.60 54.52 6.44
N SER A 175 -3.71 55.04 5.94
CA SER A 175 -3.67 56.12 4.94
C SER A 175 -4.92 56.98 5.06
N SER A 176 -4.67 58.27 5.24
CA SER A 176 -5.63 59.36 5.30
C SER A 176 -6.27 59.63 3.93
N ALA A 177 -7.56 59.98 3.93
CA ALA A 177 -8.14 60.90 2.96
C ALA A 177 -9.43 61.53 3.52
N ARG A 178 -9.28 62.66 4.23
CA ARG A 178 -9.98 63.93 4.00
C ARG A 178 -9.39 65.01 4.88
#